data_AF-A0A497EHB3-F1
#
_entry.id   AF-A0A497EHB3-F1
#
_cell.length_a   1.000
_cell.length_b   1.000
_cell.length_c   1.000
_cell.angle_alpha   90.00
_cell.angle_beta   90.00
_cell.angle_gamma   90.00
#
_symmetry.space_group_name_H-M   'P 1'
#
loop_
_entity.id
_entity.type
_entity.pdbx_description
1 polymer ?
#
loop_
_entity_poly.entity_id
_entity_poly.type
_entity_poly.pdbx_seq_one_letter_code
_entity_poly.pdbx_strand_id
1 'polypeptide(L)'
;MDARSFVEFLIQERVIPADRKNVLIEATTISGDRVDTAVLDLALTGEATILSALGRFTKSRIAQASDIAAASPELTSLIPPRLARRFGVIPFRRDGKTLSVAALDPGDLLVQDELAILTGSMITTFAALEIHIRAGLARHYGMTLPPRAEALLRRLRNPGKRGPAGPPQTHKTPKTPAPTKPLTPVESTTTPTAIPQPQKAEIPIELEFSDEDLALFPSFATSTQPAPTAEEATTSKPVAMGPPPAPAGEESPPLPSPPLSPEARLARAAEALQGAEIRDDIADALLEFSRPHFARCMLLAIRGDTIVGWRSEGDDVEPAAVRAISIPKDQPSVFSGLLQGTAFWLGPLPPMTRNQDLIMALGGPPPVGCLILPIKVRGKIVAFLYGDTGGPPLGSVPMADFKRLMAKTDIAFQVYLLKGKIRVI
;
A
#
# COMPACT_ATOMS: atom_id res chain seq x y z
N MET A 1 1.16 12.09 -5.54
CA MET A 1 1.51 13.40 -6.14
C MET A 1 2.69 13.99 -5.38
N ASP A 2 3.72 14.50 -6.05
CA ASP A 2 4.78 15.26 -5.37
C ASP A 2 4.28 16.66 -5.00
N ALA A 3 4.37 17.00 -3.71
CA ALA A 3 3.94 18.28 -3.16
C ALA A 3 4.76 19.45 -3.73
N ARG A 4 6.08 19.28 -3.90
CA ARG A 4 6.96 20.36 -4.38
C ARG A 4 6.64 20.72 -5.83
N SER A 5 6.55 19.71 -6.69
CA SER A 5 6.15 19.86 -8.09
C SER A 5 4.79 20.55 -8.23
N PHE A 6 3.81 20.21 -7.37
CA PHE A 6 2.50 20.85 -7.44
C PHE A 6 2.54 22.32 -6.99
N VAL A 7 3.29 22.65 -5.93
CA VAL A 7 3.48 24.06 -5.50
C VAL A 7 4.11 24.89 -6.62
N GLU A 8 5.14 24.36 -7.29
CA GLU A 8 5.79 25.04 -8.41
C GLU A 8 4.86 25.25 -9.59
N PHE A 9 4.03 24.24 -9.91
CA PHE A 9 2.98 24.36 -10.91
C PHE A 9 1.98 25.47 -10.57
N LEU A 10 1.53 25.58 -9.32
CA LEU A 10 0.58 26.63 -8.90
C LEU A 10 1.14 28.04 -9.07
N ILE A 11 2.45 28.22 -8.85
CA ILE A 11 3.13 29.51 -9.04
C ILE A 11 3.28 29.82 -10.53
N GLN A 12 3.72 28.83 -11.33
CA GLN A 12 3.89 28.97 -12.78
C GLN A 12 2.57 29.35 -13.47
N GLU A 13 1.48 28.71 -13.05
CA GLU A 13 0.11 28.97 -13.54
C GLU A 13 -0.54 30.21 -12.91
N ARG A 14 0.20 30.95 -12.06
CA ARG A 14 -0.27 32.15 -11.34
C ARG A 14 -1.54 31.91 -10.52
N VAL A 15 -1.75 30.69 -10.05
CA VAL A 15 -2.86 30.32 -9.14
C VAL A 15 -2.57 30.84 -7.73
N ILE A 16 -1.30 30.86 -7.34
CA ILE A 16 -0.82 31.47 -6.10
C ILE A 16 0.37 32.40 -6.38
N PRO A 17 0.58 33.46 -5.57
CA PRO A 17 1.76 34.30 -5.64
C PRO A 17 3.07 33.56 -5.27
N ALA A 18 4.18 33.91 -5.92
CA ALA A 18 5.47 33.25 -5.71
C ALA A 18 6.06 33.44 -4.30
N ASP A 19 5.78 34.58 -3.67
CA ASP A 19 6.19 34.90 -2.28
C ASP A 19 5.51 33.98 -1.25
N ARG A 20 4.47 33.25 -1.64
CA ARG A 20 3.75 32.30 -0.78
C ARG A 20 4.33 30.89 -0.78
N LYS A 21 5.35 30.59 -1.61
CA LYS A 21 5.99 29.25 -1.71
C LYS A 21 6.41 28.72 -0.34
N ASN A 22 7.22 29.48 0.39
CA ASN A 22 7.79 29.03 1.66
C ASN A 22 6.72 28.86 2.75
N VAL A 23 5.78 29.80 2.84
CA VAL A 23 4.66 29.74 3.79
C VAL A 23 3.81 28.49 3.56
N LEU A 24 3.58 28.11 2.29
CA LEU A 24 2.80 26.93 1.94
C LEU A 24 3.53 25.64 2.31
N ILE A 25 4.83 25.54 2.00
CA ILE A 25 5.65 24.37 2.37
C ILE A 25 5.71 24.21 3.89
N GLU A 26 5.93 25.30 4.62
CA GLU A 26 5.94 25.31 6.08
C GLU A 26 4.58 24.87 6.65
N ALA A 27 3.48 25.42 6.13
CA ALA A 27 2.14 25.04 6.55
C ALA A 27 1.85 23.54 6.33
N THR A 28 2.21 22.97 5.18
CA THR A 28 2.04 21.54 4.91
C THR A 28 2.92 20.66 5.80
N THR A 29 4.10 21.14 6.17
CA THR A 29 5.01 20.41 7.08
C THR A 29 4.46 20.40 8.51
N ILE A 30 3.90 21.52 8.96
CA ILE A 30 3.33 21.65 10.31
C ILE A 30 2.01 20.90 10.44
N SER A 31 1.11 21.01 9.46
CA SER A 31 -0.22 20.40 9.56
C SER A 31 -0.28 18.96 9.08
N GLY A 32 0.65 18.55 8.22
CA GLY A 32 0.61 17.24 7.54
C GLY A 32 -0.50 17.11 6.50
N ASP A 33 -1.20 18.20 6.18
CA ASP A 33 -2.22 18.21 5.11
C ASP A 33 -1.56 18.39 3.74
N ARG A 34 -2.29 18.02 2.68
CA ARG A 34 -1.83 18.20 1.30
C ARG A 34 -1.87 19.69 0.91
N VAL A 35 -1.09 20.00 -0.11
CA VAL A 35 -0.89 21.36 -0.64
C VAL A 35 -2.21 22.05 -0.97
N ASP A 36 -3.16 21.33 -1.55
CA ASP A 36 -4.49 21.84 -1.91
C ASP A 36 -5.31 22.26 -0.68
N THR A 37 -5.31 21.46 0.40
CA THR A 37 -5.93 21.85 1.67
C THR A 37 -5.23 23.06 2.28
N ALA A 38 -3.89 23.08 2.30
CA ALA A 38 -3.11 24.17 2.88
C ALA A 38 -3.33 25.51 2.12
N VAL A 39 -3.47 25.48 0.80
CA VAL A 39 -3.82 26.63 -0.05
C VAL A 39 -5.17 27.22 0.37
N LEU A 40 -6.18 26.38 0.62
CA LEU A 40 -7.51 26.81 1.06
C LEU A 40 -7.51 27.30 2.51
N ASP A 41 -6.71 26.66 3.37
CA ASP A 41 -6.56 27.02 4.78
C ASP A 41 -5.96 28.42 4.95
N LEU A 42 -4.94 28.74 4.14
CA LEU A 42 -4.30 30.05 4.07
C LEU A 42 -5.09 31.07 3.23
N ALA A 43 -6.23 30.66 2.66
CA ALA A 43 -7.09 31.48 1.82
C ALA A 43 -6.35 32.13 0.63
N LEU A 44 -5.39 31.41 0.04
CA LEU A 44 -4.60 31.90 -1.10
C LEU A 44 -5.40 31.91 -2.41
N THR A 45 -6.35 30.99 -2.55
CA THR A 45 -7.26 30.90 -3.71
C THR A 45 -8.57 30.21 -3.33
N GLY A 46 -9.53 30.21 -4.25
CA GLY A 46 -10.84 29.56 -4.07
C GLY A 46 -10.85 28.10 -4.49
N GLU A 47 -11.86 27.37 -4.01
CA GLU A 47 -12.04 25.92 -4.24
C GLU A 47 -12.06 25.54 -5.72
N ALA A 48 -12.85 26.25 -6.54
CA ALA A 48 -12.95 25.98 -7.96
C ALA A 48 -11.60 26.19 -8.69
N THR A 49 -10.85 27.21 -8.30
CA THR A 49 -9.55 27.54 -8.91
C THR A 49 -8.51 26.46 -8.60
N ILE A 50 -8.39 26.05 -7.34
CA ILE A 50 -7.42 25.00 -6.96
C ILE A 50 -7.81 23.64 -7.54
N LEU A 51 -9.09 23.28 -7.58
CA LEU A 51 -9.55 22.03 -8.19
C LEU A 51 -9.26 21.99 -9.70
N SER A 52 -9.52 23.10 -10.42
CA SER A 52 -9.16 23.22 -11.84
C SER A 52 -7.65 23.10 -12.07
N ALA A 53 -6.83 23.73 -11.22
CA ALA A 53 -5.38 23.59 -11.28
C ALA A 53 -4.93 22.15 -11.02
N LEU A 54 -5.53 21.47 -10.04
CA LEU A 54 -5.25 20.07 -9.73
C LEU A 54 -5.57 19.14 -10.91
N GLY A 55 -6.71 19.34 -11.57
CA GLY A 55 -7.09 18.57 -12.77
C GLY A 55 -6.09 18.72 -13.92
N ARG A 56 -5.61 19.96 -14.16
CA ARG A 56 -4.58 20.23 -15.18
C ARG A 56 -3.24 19.61 -14.83
N PHE A 57 -2.79 19.75 -13.58
CA PHE A 57 -1.54 19.18 -13.10
C PHE A 57 -1.53 17.65 -13.21
N THR A 58 -2.62 17.00 -12.80
CA THR A 58 -2.78 15.54 -12.84
C THR A 58 -3.23 15.00 -14.19
N LYS A 59 -3.51 15.87 -15.17
CA LYS A 59 -4.08 15.53 -16.48
C LYS A 59 -5.33 14.65 -16.36
N SER A 60 -6.14 14.90 -15.34
CA SER A 60 -7.30 14.10 -14.97
C SER A 60 -8.57 14.94 -14.95
N ARG A 61 -9.73 14.30 -15.18
CA ARG A 61 -11.02 14.95 -14.93
C ARG A 61 -11.16 15.25 -13.45
N ILE A 62 -12.02 16.21 -13.09
CA ILE A 62 -12.23 16.64 -11.70
C ILE A 62 -13.56 16.14 -11.16
N ALA A 63 -13.60 15.76 -9.88
CA ALA A 63 -14.83 15.43 -9.17
C ALA A 63 -15.20 16.60 -8.24
N GLN A 64 -16.45 17.07 -8.35
CA GLN A 64 -16.94 18.16 -7.51
C GLN A 64 -17.33 17.64 -6.13
N ALA A 65 -17.30 18.53 -5.13
CA ALA A 65 -17.75 18.22 -3.77
C ALA A 65 -19.19 17.69 -3.73
N SER A 66 -20.06 18.25 -4.59
CA SER A 66 -21.46 17.83 -4.72
C SER A 66 -21.60 16.41 -5.25
N ASP A 67 -20.78 16.01 -6.23
CA ASP A 67 -20.81 14.65 -6.78
C ASP A 67 -20.41 13.63 -5.71
N ILE A 68 -19.32 13.92 -4.99
CA ILE A 68 -18.81 13.08 -3.90
C ILE A 68 -19.87 12.97 -2.79
N ALA A 69 -20.48 14.09 -2.39
CA ALA A 69 -21.49 14.11 -1.33
C ALA A 69 -22.79 13.38 -1.73
N ALA A 70 -23.12 13.36 -3.02
CA ALA A 70 -24.32 12.72 -3.56
C ALA A 70 -24.16 11.22 -3.85
N ALA A 71 -22.97 10.64 -3.65
CA ALA A 71 -22.74 9.21 -3.83
C ALA A 71 -23.76 8.37 -3.03
N SER A 72 -24.34 7.35 -3.68
CA SER A 72 -25.33 6.49 -3.04
C SER A 72 -24.66 5.45 -2.12
N PRO A 73 -25.36 4.95 -1.08
CA PRO A 73 -24.84 3.88 -0.22
C PRO A 73 -24.50 2.61 -0.99
N GLU A 74 -25.24 2.30 -2.04
CA GLU A 74 -24.97 1.16 -2.93
C GLU A 74 -23.60 1.29 -3.59
N LEU A 75 -23.26 2.48 -4.12
CA LEU A 75 -21.96 2.74 -4.73
C LEU A 75 -20.82 2.71 -3.71
N THR A 76 -21.00 3.33 -2.54
CA THR A 76 -19.97 3.36 -1.51
C THR A 76 -19.73 1.99 -0.89
N SER A 77 -20.75 1.13 -0.84
CA SER A 77 -20.59 -0.26 -0.36
C SER A 77 -19.64 -1.12 -1.21
N LEU A 78 -19.40 -0.74 -2.47
CA LEU A 78 -18.47 -1.45 -3.37
C LEU A 78 -17.02 -1.38 -2.89
N ILE A 79 -16.64 -0.35 -2.13
CA ILE A 79 -15.29 -0.18 -1.61
C ILE A 79 -15.34 -0.19 -0.08
N PRO A 80 -14.75 -1.19 0.60
CA PRO A 80 -14.77 -1.24 2.06
C PRO A 80 -14.17 0.03 2.69
N PRO A 81 -14.69 0.50 3.84
CA PRO A 81 -14.23 1.72 4.52
C PRO A 81 -12.70 1.79 4.71
N ARG A 82 -12.08 0.67 5.08
CA ARG A 82 -10.63 0.57 5.29
C ARG A 82 -9.86 0.88 4.02
N LEU A 83 -10.31 0.37 2.87
CA LEU A 83 -9.67 0.57 1.57
C LEU A 83 -9.95 1.97 1.01
N ALA A 84 -11.17 2.47 1.16
CA ALA A 84 -11.51 3.85 0.81
C ALA A 84 -10.60 4.86 1.54
N ARG A 85 -10.34 4.63 2.84
CA ARG A 85 -9.38 5.44 3.62
C ARG A 85 -7.96 5.30 3.09
N ARG A 86 -7.49 4.05 2.92
CA ARG A 86 -6.10 3.74 2.57
C ARG A 86 -5.73 4.33 1.22
N PHE A 87 -6.61 4.22 0.23
CA PHE A 87 -6.38 4.74 -1.11
C PHE A 87 -6.79 6.21 -1.26
N GLY A 88 -7.53 6.77 -0.30
CA GLY A 88 -8.04 8.14 -0.38
C GLY A 88 -9.01 8.30 -1.55
N VAL A 89 -10.00 7.39 -1.64
CA VAL A 89 -10.91 7.30 -2.78
C VAL A 89 -12.38 7.21 -2.36
N ILE A 90 -13.27 7.74 -3.19
CA ILE A 90 -14.73 7.65 -3.01
C ILE A 90 -15.39 7.39 -4.37
N PRO A 91 -16.13 6.28 -4.54
CA PRO A 91 -16.92 6.06 -5.74
C PRO A 91 -18.13 7.00 -5.71
N PHE A 92 -18.42 7.67 -6.83
CA PHE A 92 -19.51 8.66 -6.87
C PHE A 92 -20.47 8.48 -8.04
N ARG A 93 -20.12 7.67 -9.05
CA ARG A 93 -20.98 7.41 -10.21
C ARG A 93 -20.62 6.07 -10.84
N ARG A 94 -21.61 5.33 -11.31
CA ARG A 94 -21.43 4.10 -12.09
C ARG A 94 -22.27 4.17 -13.36
N ASP A 95 -21.61 4.02 -14.50
CA ASP A 95 -22.22 4.00 -15.82
C ASP A 95 -21.91 2.64 -16.46
N GLY A 96 -22.87 1.71 -16.38
CA GLY A 96 -22.69 0.32 -16.82
C GLY A 96 -21.56 -0.40 -16.06
N LYS A 97 -20.50 -0.78 -16.78
CA LYS A 97 -19.30 -1.42 -16.20
C LYS A 97 -18.26 -0.41 -15.70
N THR A 98 -18.44 0.89 -15.94
CA THR A 98 -17.46 1.91 -15.57
C THR A 98 -17.82 2.53 -14.23
N LEU A 99 -16.90 2.43 -13.26
CA LEU A 99 -17.01 3.07 -11.95
C LEU A 99 -16.14 4.33 -11.92
N SER A 100 -16.78 5.49 -11.73
CA SER A 100 -16.10 6.76 -11.55
C SER A 100 -15.77 6.98 -10.08
N VAL A 101 -14.49 7.23 -9.81
CA VAL A 101 -13.94 7.30 -8.46
C VAL A 101 -13.21 8.63 -8.27
N ALA A 102 -13.61 9.40 -7.27
CA ALA A 102 -12.88 10.58 -6.82
C ALA A 102 -11.65 10.10 -6.03
N ALA A 103 -10.48 10.63 -6.34
CA ALA A 103 -9.21 10.18 -5.78
C ALA A 103 -8.27 11.33 -5.44
N LEU A 104 -7.52 11.20 -4.34
CA LEU A 104 -6.41 12.11 -3.99
C LEU A 104 -5.29 12.08 -5.04
N ASP A 105 -4.98 10.88 -5.53
CA ASP A 105 -3.92 10.64 -6.51
C ASP A 105 -4.51 9.86 -7.70
N PRO A 106 -5.23 10.54 -8.62
CA PRO A 106 -5.95 9.88 -9.71
C PRO A 106 -5.04 9.14 -10.69
N GLY A 107 -3.76 9.51 -10.77
CA GLY A 107 -2.75 8.85 -11.60
C GLY A 107 -2.10 7.61 -10.95
N ASP A 108 -2.51 7.21 -9.74
CA ASP A 108 -1.99 5.98 -9.13
C ASP A 108 -2.61 4.75 -9.81
N LEU A 109 -1.91 4.27 -10.84
CA LEU A 109 -2.29 3.11 -11.65
C LEU A 109 -2.43 1.84 -10.82
N LEU A 110 -1.60 1.70 -9.77
CA LEU A 110 -1.66 0.55 -8.90
C LEU A 110 -2.98 0.58 -8.12
N VAL A 111 -3.37 1.72 -7.54
CA VAL A 111 -4.68 1.85 -6.88
C VAL A 111 -5.84 1.59 -7.85
N GLN A 112 -5.75 2.05 -9.10
CA GLN A 112 -6.77 1.76 -10.11
C GLN A 112 -6.94 0.26 -10.37
N ASP A 113 -5.84 -0.46 -10.56
CA ASP A 113 -5.86 -1.91 -10.81
C ASP A 113 -6.45 -2.65 -9.58
N GLU A 114 -6.14 -2.20 -8.36
CA GLU A 114 -6.68 -2.78 -7.12
C GLU A 114 -8.20 -2.57 -7.00
N LEU A 115 -8.67 -1.36 -7.29
CA LEU A 115 -10.09 -1.05 -7.30
C LEU A 115 -10.84 -1.82 -8.38
N ALA A 116 -10.20 -2.07 -9.53
CA ALA A 116 -10.80 -2.86 -10.60
C ALA A 116 -11.01 -4.32 -10.15
N ILE A 117 -10.02 -4.93 -9.50
CA ILE A 117 -10.13 -6.28 -8.92
C ILE A 117 -11.20 -6.33 -7.83
N LEU A 118 -11.21 -5.35 -6.94
CA LEU A 118 -12.14 -5.28 -5.82
C LEU A 118 -13.60 -5.15 -6.26
N THR A 119 -13.86 -4.34 -7.28
CA THR A 119 -15.21 -3.93 -7.69
C THR A 119 -15.71 -4.62 -8.96
N GLY A 120 -14.85 -5.37 -9.65
CA GLY A 120 -15.14 -5.97 -10.96
C GLY A 120 -15.49 -4.95 -12.05
N SER A 121 -15.15 -3.67 -11.86
CA SER A 121 -15.55 -2.56 -12.72
C SER A 121 -14.35 -1.94 -13.43
N MET A 122 -14.59 -1.33 -14.59
CA MET A 122 -13.59 -0.46 -15.24
C MET A 122 -13.47 0.83 -14.43
N ILE A 123 -12.30 1.10 -13.86
CA ILE A 123 -12.11 2.26 -13.00
C ILE A 123 -11.75 3.47 -13.84
N THR A 124 -12.46 4.58 -13.63
CA THR A 124 -12.02 5.89 -14.08
C THR A 124 -11.87 6.82 -12.90
N THR A 125 -10.65 7.33 -12.69
CA THR A 125 -10.35 8.24 -11.58
C THR A 125 -10.56 9.70 -11.96
N PHE A 126 -10.95 10.47 -10.96
CA PHE A 126 -11.15 11.91 -11.03
C PHE A 126 -10.38 12.57 -9.89
N ALA A 127 -9.62 13.62 -10.20
CA ALA A 127 -8.95 14.43 -9.19
C ALA A 127 -9.98 15.10 -8.27
N ALA A 128 -9.77 15.01 -6.97
CA ALA A 128 -10.60 15.66 -5.96
C ALA A 128 -9.72 16.33 -4.91
N LEU A 129 -10.23 17.41 -4.32
CA LEU A 129 -9.54 18.07 -3.22
C LEU A 129 -9.55 17.18 -1.97
N GLU A 130 -8.43 17.20 -1.25
CA GLU A 130 -8.27 16.41 -0.04
C GLU A 130 -9.37 16.68 0.98
N ILE A 131 -9.71 17.95 1.19
CA ILE A 131 -10.76 18.33 2.13
C ILE A 131 -12.12 17.67 1.80
N HIS A 132 -12.42 17.45 0.52
CA HIS A 132 -13.67 16.83 0.07
C HIS A 132 -13.63 15.31 0.11
N ILE A 133 -12.47 14.71 -0.17
CA ILE A 133 -12.28 13.28 0.09
C ILE A 133 -12.44 13.01 1.58
N ARG A 134 -11.82 13.80 2.46
CA ARG A 134 -11.98 13.66 3.92
C ARG A 134 -13.45 13.84 4.36
N ALA A 135 -14.14 14.85 3.82
CA ALA A 135 -15.56 15.07 4.09
C ALA A 135 -16.45 13.91 3.64
N GLY A 136 -16.19 13.38 2.43
CA GLY A 136 -16.93 12.25 1.90
C GLY A 136 -16.62 10.95 2.66
N LEU A 137 -15.38 10.75 3.11
CA LEU A 137 -15.00 9.61 3.94
C LEU A 137 -15.73 9.65 5.29
N ALA A 138 -15.84 10.84 5.89
CA ALA A 138 -16.62 11.03 7.11
C ALA A 138 -18.11 10.74 6.89
N ARG A 139 -18.67 11.26 5.79
CA ARG A 139 -20.09 11.12 5.46
C ARG A 139 -20.51 9.69 5.12
N HIS A 140 -19.77 9.01 4.27
CA HIS A 140 -20.19 7.74 3.66
C HIS A 140 -19.62 6.50 4.35
N TYR A 141 -18.50 6.65 5.05
CA TYR A 141 -17.81 5.54 5.72
C TYR A 141 -17.68 5.74 7.24
N GLY A 142 -18.30 6.80 7.80
CA GLY A 142 -18.33 7.04 9.25
C GLY A 142 -16.99 7.38 9.87
N MET A 143 -16.04 7.91 9.08
CA MET A 143 -14.72 8.30 9.60
C MET A 143 -14.79 9.61 10.39
N THR A 144 -13.90 9.77 11.36
CA THR A 144 -13.78 11.03 12.10
C THR A 144 -13.11 12.09 11.24
N LEU A 145 -13.74 13.26 11.14
CA LEU A 145 -13.15 14.42 10.49
C LEU A 145 -12.36 15.24 11.53
N PRO A 146 -11.10 15.62 11.27
CA PRO A 146 -10.35 16.45 12.20
C PRO A 146 -11.01 17.84 12.42
N PRO A 147 -10.96 18.42 13.63
CA PRO A 147 -11.61 19.72 13.91
C PRO A 147 -11.16 20.86 12.99
N ARG A 148 -9.90 20.84 12.55
CA ARG A 148 -9.36 21.82 11.59
C ARG A 148 -10.04 21.70 10.22
N ALA A 149 -10.23 20.48 9.73
CA ALA A 149 -10.92 20.21 8.48
C ALA A 149 -12.42 20.58 8.58
N GLU A 150 -13.08 20.29 9.71
CA GLU A 150 -14.45 20.74 9.96
C GLU A 150 -14.56 22.28 9.93
N ALA A 151 -13.64 22.98 10.58
CA ALA A 151 -13.61 24.44 10.58
C ALA A 151 -13.40 25.01 9.17
N LEU A 152 -12.50 24.41 8.37
CA LEU A 152 -12.28 24.78 6.98
C LEU A 152 -13.55 24.58 6.14
N LEU A 153 -14.18 23.40 6.18
CA LEU A 153 -15.42 23.13 5.44
C LEU A 153 -16.54 24.11 5.80
N ARG A 154 -16.69 24.43 7.09
CA ARG A 154 -17.66 25.42 7.55
C ARG A 154 -17.39 26.80 6.95
N ARG A 155 -16.12 27.19 6.83
CA ARG A 155 -15.70 28.46 6.21
C ARG A 155 -15.96 28.47 4.71
N LEU A 156 -15.66 27.36 4.02
CA LEU A 156 -15.90 27.21 2.58
C LEU A 156 -17.39 27.24 2.24
N ARG A 157 -18.25 26.64 3.08
CA ARG A 157 -19.72 26.69 2.90
C ARG A 157 -20.32 28.06 3.15
N ASN A 158 -19.74 28.85 4.07
CA ASN A 158 -20.26 30.15 4.50
C ASN A 158 -19.17 31.24 4.44
N PRO A 159 -18.74 31.68 3.25
CA PRO A 159 -17.66 32.65 3.10
C PRO A 159 -17.96 34.03 3.74
N GLY A 160 -19.22 34.35 4.03
CA GLY A 160 -19.67 35.66 4.55
C GLY A 160 -19.98 35.78 6.05
N LYS A 161 -19.89 34.72 6.86
CA LYS A 161 -20.19 34.78 8.31
C LYS A 161 -18.93 34.59 9.15
N ARG A 162 -18.14 35.66 9.33
CA ARG A 162 -17.09 35.72 10.37
C ARG A 162 -17.75 36.04 11.71
N GLY A 163 -17.73 35.10 12.65
CA GLY A 163 -17.70 35.43 14.08
C GLY A 163 -16.25 35.69 14.48
N PRO A 164 -15.96 36.61 15.42
CA PRO A 164 -14.60 36.91 15.84
C PRO A 164 -13.93 35.64 16.39
N ALA A 165 -12.72 35.37 15.90
CA ALA A 165 -11.86 34.32 16.44
C ALA A 165 -11.53 34.69 17.89
N GLY A 166 -12.18 34.03 18.85
CA GLY A 166 -11.71 34.00 20.22
C GLY A 166 -10.34 33.30 20.28
N PRO A 167 -9.44 33.72 21.18
CA PRO A 167 -8.11 33.13 21.30
C PRO A 167 -8.19 31.62 21.63
N PRO A 168 -7.11 30.85 21.33
CA PRO A 168 -7.13 29.40 21.46
C PRO A 168 -7.43 28.99 22.91
N GLN A 169 -8.56 28.30 23.12
CA GLN A 169 -8.84 27.68 24.40
C GLN A 169 -7.97 26.45 24.56
N THR A 170 -7.09 26.50 25.56
CA THR A 170 -6.34 25.36 26.09
C THR A 170 -7.32 24.39 26.74
N HIS A 171 -7.66 23.31 26.05
CA HIS A 171 -8.49 22.28 26.64
C HIS A 171 -7.70 21.46 27.66
N LYS A 172 -7.97 21.78 28.92
CA LYS A 172 -7.71 20.95 30.09
C LYS A 172 -8.43 19.60 29.96
N THR A 173 -7.76 18.57 30.46
CA THR A 173 -8.14 17.16 30.60
C THR A 173 -9.58 16.96 31.08
N PRO A 174 -10.41 16.12 30.41
CA PRO A 174 -11.69 15.69 30.96
C PRO A 174 -11.47 14.61 32.03
N LYS A 175 -11.98 14.89 33.24
CA LYS A 175 -12.14 13.91 34.33
C LYS A 175 -13.26 12.93 34.01
N THR A 176 -12.97 11.66 34.25
CA THR A 176 -13.89 10.52 34.37
C THR A 176 -15.00 10.77 35.40
N PRO A 177 -16.23 10.27 35.16
CA PRO A 177 -17.07 9.76 36.23
C PRO A 177 -17.26 8.23 36.11
N ALA A 178 -17.18 7.57 37.26
CA ALA A 178 -17.39 6.15 37.49
C ALA A 178 -18.89 5.75 37.44
N PRO A 179 -19.21 4.43 37.40
CA PRO A 179 -20.48 3.89 36.92
C PRO A 179 -21.44 3.47 38.05
N THR A 180 -22.74 3.33 37.75
CA THR A 180 -23.75 2.49 38.45
C THR A 180 -25.13 2.74 37.79
N LYS A 181 -26.10 1.83 37.63
CA LYS A 181 -26.53 0.60 38.33
C LYS A 181 -27.37 -0.29 37.34
N PRO A 182 -27.88 -1.48 37.73
CA PRO A 182 -28.04 -2.63 36.85
C PRO A 182 -29.50 -2.87 36.38
N LEU A 183 -29.65 -3.61 35.28
CA LEU A 183 -30.90 -4.25 34.91
C LEU A 183 -30.73 -5.77 34.88
N THR A 184 -31.82 -6.41 35.32
CA THR A 184 -32.06 -7.78 35.75
C THR A 184 -31.99 -8.84 34.64
N PRO A 185 -31.90 -10.13 35.02
CA PRO A 185 -31.57 -11.23 34.10
C PRO A 185 -32.82 -11.77 33.39
N VAL A 186 -32.66 -12.18 32.13
CA VAL A 186 -33.66 -12.99 31.41
C VAL A 186 -33.06 -14.39 31.20
N GLU A 187 -33.85 -15.37 31.63
CA GLU A 187 -33.62 -16.81 31.62
C GLU A 187 -33.21 -17.33 30.24
N SER A 188 -32.18 -18.19 30.24
CA SER A 188 -31.84 -19.07 29.14
C SER A 188 -32.36 -20.47 29.48
N THR A 189 -33.40 -20.91 28.78
CA THR A 189 -33.87 -22.30 28.83
C THR A 189 -33.00 -23.14 27.90
N THR A 190 -32.23 -24.04 28.48
CA THR A 190 -31.50 -25.12 27.81
C THR A 190 -32.39 -26.35 27.63
N THR A 191 -32.33 -27.00 26.46
CA THR A 191 -32.36 -28.48 26.38
C THR A 191 -31.68 -28.92 25.08
N PRO A 192 -31.01 -30.09 25.07
CA PRO A 192 -29.90 -30.40 24.16
C PRO A 192 -30.36 -31.22 22.96
N THR A 193 -29.75 -30.99 21.80
CA THR A 193 -29.83 -31.94 20.68
C THR A 193 -28.45 -32.21 20.10
N ALA A 194 -28.12 -33.51 20.17
CA ALA A 194 -27.07 -34.30 19.54
C ALA A 194 -26.11 -33.65 18.52
N ILE A 195 -24.82 -33.92 18.76
CA ILE A 195 -23.69 -33.76 17.84
C ILE A 195 -23.75 -34.84 16.76
N PRO A 196 -23.77 -34.52 15.45
CA PRO A 196 -23.38 -35.45 14.40
C PRO A 196 -21.86 -35.38 14.19
N GLN A 197 -21.21 -36.55 14.28
CA GLN A 197 -19.80 -36.74 13.93
C GLN A 197 -19.55 -36.46 12.43
N PRO A 198 -18.33 -36.03 12.05
CA PRO A 198 -18.01 -35.64 10.69
C PRO A 198 -17.92 -36.86 9.76
N GLN A 199 -18.77 -36.89 8.73
CA GLN A 199 -18.59 -37.78 7.59
C GLN A 199 -17.67 -37.11 6.55
N LYS A 200 -16.57 -37.80 6.25
CA LYS A 200 -15.58 -37.46 5.25
C LYS A 200 -16.20 -37.58 3.85
N ALA A 201 -16.52 -36.45 3.22
CA ALA A 201 -16.82 -36.38 1.79
C ALA A 201 -15.61 -35.74 1.08
N GLU A 202 -14.75 -36.58 0.52
CA GLU A 202 -13.76 -36.16 -0.48
C GLU A 202 -14.50 -35.86 -1.77
N ILE A 203 -14.65 -34.57 -2.09
CA ILE A 203 -14.98 -34.12 -3.44
C ILE A 203 -13.69 -33.49 -3.99
N PRO A 204 -13.00 -34.11 -4.95
CA PRO A 204 -11.90 -33.45 -5.63
C PRO A 204 -12.52 -32.47 -6.62
N ILE A 205 -12.64 -31.20 -6.22
CA ILE A 205 -12.91 -30.13 -7.17
C ILE A 205 -11.54 -29.64 -7.66
N GLU A 206 -10.99 -30.32 -8.66
CA GLU A 206 -9.99 -29.71 -9.54
C GLU A 206 -10.71 -28.61 -10.33
N LEU A 207 -10.69 -27.39 -9.76
CA LEU A 207 -10.99 -26.17 -10.50
C LEU A 207 -9.82 -25.91 -11.44
N GLU A 208 -9.81 -26.61 -12.58
CA GLU A 208 -9.00 -26.21 -13.72
C GLU A 208 -9.54 -24.87 -14.24
N PHE A 209 -8.70 -23.84 -14.15
CA PHE A 209 -8.98 -22.49 -14.65
C PHE A 209 -8.62 -22.42 -16.13
N SER A 210 -9.50 -21.86 -16.97
CA SER A 210 -9.24 -21.65 -18.39
C SER A 210 -8.38 -20.41 -18.66
N ASP A 211 -7.72 -20.34 -19.82
CA ASP A 211 -6.89 -19.21 -20.23
C ASP A 211 -7.67 -17.89 -20.42
N GLU A 212 -9.01 -17.94 -20.55
CA GLU A 212 -9.87 -16.74 -20.62
C GLU A 212 -9.92 -15.96 -19.30
N ASP A 213 -9.80 -16.64 -18.16
CA ASP A 213 -9.76 -16.01 -16.83
C ASP A 213 -8.49 -15.18 -16.59
N LEU A 214 -7.43 -15.50 -17.35
CA LEU A 214 -6.15 -14.79 -17.35
C LEU A 214 -6.16 -13.60 -18.34
N ALA A 215 -7.12 -13.53 -19.26
CA ALA A 215 -7.27 -12.43 -20.22
C ALA A 215 -7.77 -11.13 -19.59
N LEU A 216 -8.26 -11.17 -18.34
CA LEU A 216 -8.47 -9.97 -17.50
C LEU A 216 -7.14 -9.26 -17.16
N PHE A 217 -6.01 -9.87 -17.50
CA PHE A 217 -4.65 -9.39 -17.29
C PHE A 217 -3.82 -9.64 -18.57
N PRO A 218 -3.70 -8.67 -19.49
CA PRO A 218 -3.03 -8.85 -20.78
C PRO A 218 -1.54 -9.22 -20.72
N SER A 219 -0.93 -9.31 -19.53
CA SER A 219 0.49 -9.65 -19.31
C SER A 219 0.78 -11.15 -19.11
N PHE A 220 -0.20 -12.04 -19.27
CA PHE A 220 -0.05 -13.45 -18.87
C PHE A 220 -0.15 -14.49 -20.00
N ALA A 221 -0.04 -14.15 -21.28
CA ALA A 221 -0.01 -15.16 -22.35
C ALA A 221 1.40 -15.79 -22.55
N THR A 222 1.46 -17.13 -22.40
CA THR A 222 2.46 -18.11 -22.94
C THR A 222 3.94 -17.99 -22.50
N SER A 223 4.80 -19.03 -22.40
CA SER A 223 4.71 -20.49 -22.49
C SER A 223 5.90 -21.12 -21.72
N THR A 224 5.59 -22.14 -20.94
CA THR A 224 6.33 -23.29 -20.38
C THR A 224 7.62 -23.82 -21.06
N GLN A 225 8.66 -24.15 -20.27
CA GLN A 225 9.16 -25.55 -20.03
C GLN A 225 10.39 -25.61 -19.04
N PRO A 226 10.71 -26.78 -18.44
CA PRO A 226 11.33 -26.92 -17.11
C PRO A 226 12.83 -27.25 -17.05
N ALA A 227 13.45 -27.03 -15.88
CA ALA A 227 14.84 -27.36 -15.54
C ALA A 227 14.95 -28.65 -14.68
N PRO A 228 16.07 -29.39 -14.72
CA PRO A 228 16.29 -30.59 -13.92
C PRO A 228 17.00 -30.36 -12.58
N THR A 229 16.79 -31.36 -11.70
CA THR A 229 17.15 -31.56 -10.29
C THR A 229 18.62 -31.90 -10.04
N ALA A 230 19.14 -31.60 -8.83
CA ALA A 230 20.31 -32.27 -8.26
C ALA A 230 20.21 -32.37 -6.72
N GLU A 231 20.70 -33.51 -6.23
CA GLU A 231 20.55 -34.19 -4.94
C GLU A 231 21.40 -33.69 -3.76
N GLU A 232 21.02 -34.24 -2.61
CA GLU A 232 21.51 -34.11 -1.22
C GLU A 232 23.00 -34.40 -0.96
N ALA A 233 23.51 -33.83 0.14
CA ALA A 233 24.42 -34.56 1.04
C ALA A 233 24.40 -33.99 2.48
N THR A 234 24.18 -34.92 3.41
CA THR A 234 24.19 -34.92 4.88
C THR A 234 25.54 -34.48 5.50
N THR A 235 25.64 -33.91 6.71
CA THR A 235 25.80 -34.69 7.98
C THR A 235 25.94 -33.79 9.24
N SER A 236 25.27 -34.23 10.31
CA SER A 236 25.71 -34.38 11.72
C SER A 236 26.18 -33.19 12.61
N LYS A 237 25.37 -32.91 13.65
CA LYS A 237 25.71 -32.26 14.94
C LYS A 237 26.52 -33.20 15.87
N PRO A 238 27.17 -32.66 16.91
CA PRO A 238 26.74 -33.03 18.27
C PRO A 238 26.68 -31.85 19.29
N VAL A 239 26.02 -32.16 20.41
CA VAL A 239 25.54 -31.32 21.53
C VAL A 239 26.46 -31.47 22.75
N ALA A 240 26.64 -30.40 23.54
CA ALA A 240 26.80 -30.35 25.02
C ALA A 240 27.27 -28.91 25.40
N MET A 241 27.00 -28.27 26.54
CA MET A 241 26.31 -28.54 27.80
C MET A 241 26.06 -27.17 28.47
N GLY A 242 25.00 -27.02 29.28
CA GLY A 242 24.51 -25.75 29.81
C GLY A 242 25.32 -25.12 30.96
N PRO A 243 24.98 -23.86 31.35
CA PRO A 243 25.77 -23.00 32.23
C PRO A 243 25.36 -23.07 33.72
N PRO A 244 26.19 -22.63 34.67
CA PRO A 244 25.81 -22.42 36.06
C PRO A 244 25.19 -21.02 36.31
N PRO A 245 24.31 -20.85 37.34
CA PRO A 245 23.52 -19.63 37.54
C PRO A 245 24.03 -18.67 38.63
N ALA A 246 23.37 -17.49 38.65
CA ALA A 246 23.23 -16.46 39.72
C ALA A 246 24.06 -15.17 39.56
N PRO A 247 23.63 -13.99 40.08
CA PRO A 247 22.42 -13.67 40.85
C PRO A 247 21.54 -12.55 40.25
N ALA A 248 20.38 -12.33 40.89
CA ALA A 248 19.37 -11.32 40.58
C ALA A 248 19.74 -9.92 41.09
N GLY A 249 19.30 -8.89 40.37
CA GLY A 249 19.16 -7.53 40.87
C GLY A 249 19.60 -6.45 39.90
N GLU A 250 18.64 -5.91 39.15
CA GLU A 250 18.46 -4.49 38.78
C GLU A 250 17.52 -4.40 37.58
N GLU A 251 16.31 -3.87 37.83
CA GLU A 251 15.27 -3.70 36.82
C GLU A 251 15.66 -2.56 35.87
N SER A 252 16.44 -2.93 34.86
CA SER A 252 16.82 -2.07 33.74
C SER A 252 15.58 -1.70 32.90
N PRO A 253 15.56 -0.53 32.22
CA PRO A 253 14.48 -0.15 31.30
C PRO A 253 14.21 -1.30 30.33
N PRO A 254 12.94 -1.53 29.90
CA PRO A 254 12.60 -2.69 29.08
C PRO A 254 13.53 -2.74 27.88
N LEU A 255 14.41 -3.75 27.90
CA LEU A 255 15.35 -3.99 26.83
C LEU A 255 14.57 -4.10 25.52
N PRO A 256 15.09 -3.58 24.40
CA PRO A 256 14.49 -3.83 23.10
C PRO A 256 14.30 -5.34 22.95
N SER A 257 13.07 -5.76 22.65
CA SER A 257 12.72 -7.18 22.47
C SER A 257 13.81 -7.86 21.63
N PRO A 258 14.32 -9.03 22.04
CA PRO A 258 15.39 -9.68 21.30
C PRO A 258 14.98 -9.86 19.83
N PRO A 259 15.89 -9.65 18.87
CA PRO A 259 15.59 -9.80 17.46
C PRO A 259 15.05 -11.22 17.23
N LEU A 260 13.89 -11.30 16.57
CA LEU A 260 13.21 -12.56 16.28
C LEU A 260 14.17 -13.52 15.56
N SER A 261 14.11 -14.80 15.91
CA SER A 261 14.83 -15.85 15.19
C SER A 261 14.42 -15.88 13.70
N PRO A 262 15.28 -16.34 12.78
CA PRO A 262 14.92 -16.44 11.36
C PRO A 262 13.60 -17.20 11.12
N GLU A 263 13.38 -18.28 11.86
CA GLU A 263 12.16 -19.07 11.78
C GLU A 263 10.93 -18.31 12.29
N ALA A 264 11.05 -17.58 13.41
CA ALA A 264 9.97 -16.74 13.93
C ALA A 264 9.63 -15.58 12.98
N ARG A 265 10.63 -15.01 12.29
CA ARG A 265 10.39 -13.98 11.25
C ARG A 265 9.61 -14.54 10.07
N LEU A 266 9.99 -15.73 9.57
CA LEU A 266 9.28 -16.38 8.47
C LEU A 266 7.85 -16.77 8.88
N ALA A 267 7.64 -17.20 10.13
CA ALA A 267 6.31 -17.49 10.66
C ALA A 267 5.42 -16.24 10.71
N ARG A 268 5.94 -15.12 11.23
CA ARG A 268 5.24 -13.82 11.24
C ARG A 268 4.91 -13.33 9.83
N ALA A 269 5.85 -13.43 8.89
CA ALA A 269 5.59 -13.09 7.50
C ALA A 269 4.49 -13.99 6.90
N ALA A 270 4.49 -15.29 7.21
CA ALA A 270 3.45 -16.21 6.76
C ALA A 270 2.05 -15.85 7.33
N GLU A 271 1.97 -15.46 8.60
CA GLU A 271 0.73 -14.99 9.24
C GLU A 271 0.22 -13.70 8.58
N ALA A 272 1.10 -12.74 8.32
CA ALA A 272 0.75 -11.51 7.61
C ALA A 272 0.24 -11.81 6.18
N LEU A 273 0.91 -12.71 5.46
CA LEU A 273 0.48 -13.16 4.12
C LEU A 273 -0.89 -13.85 4.14
N GLN A 274 -1.20 -14.63 5.19
CA GLN A 274 -2.52 -15.25 5.34
C GLN A 274 -3.63 -14.21 5.55
N GLY A 275 -3.34 -13.17 6.33
CA GLY A 275 -4.25 -12.07 6.62
C GLY A 275 -4.44 -11.07 5.47
N ALA A 276 -3.67 -11.17 4.38
CA ALA A 276 -3.70 -10.20 3.29
C ALA A 276 -5.09 -10.11 2.63
N GLU A 277 -5.60 -8.88 2.54
CA GLU A 277 -6.85 -8.55 1.85
C GLU A 277 -6.62 -7.86 0.51
N ILE A 278 -5.52 -7.12 0.40
CA ILE A 278 -5.07 -6.45 -0.81
C ILE A 278 -3.61 -6.77 -1.12
N ARG A 279 -3.18 -6.50 -2.35
CA ARG A 279 -1.79 -6.75 -2.72
C ARG A 279 -0.79 -5.98 -1.85
N ASP A 280 -1.15 -4.78 -1.38
CA ASP A 280 -0.23 -3.98 -0.57
C ASP A 280 0.06 -4.65 0.79
N ASP A 281 -0.86 -5.45 1.33
CA ASP A 281 -0.60 -6.22 2.56
C ASP A 281 0.46 -7.30 2.31
N ILE A 282 0.44 -7.92 1.13
CA ILE A 282 1.46 -8.86 0.68
C ILE A 282 2.81 -8.15 0.54
N ALA A 283 2.81 -6.96 -0.06
CA ALA A 283 4.01 -6.14 -0.17
C ALA A 283 4.59 -5.78 1.20
N ASP A 284 3.75 -5.37 2.13
CA ASP A 284 4.17 -4.97 3.47
C ASP A 284 4.79 -6.16 4.22
N ALA A 285 4.20 -7.36 4.11
CA ALA A 285 4.76 -8.58 4.68
C ALA A 285 6.14 -8.95 4.08
N LEU A 286 6.33 -8.74 2.78
CA LEU A 286 7.60 -8.99 2.09
C LEU A 286 8.68 -8.00 2.52
N LEU A 287 8.35 -6.71 2.58
CA LEU A 287 9.28 -5.66 2.97
C LEU A 287 9.68 -5.79 4.44
N GLU A 288 8.72 -6.07 5.33
CA GLU A 288 8.98 -6.29 6.77
C GLU A 288 9.93 -7.47 7.00
N PHE A 289 9.73 -8.58 6.26
CA PHE A 289 10.64 -9.73 6.33
C PHE A 289 12.05 -9.38 5.81
N SER A 290 12.14 -8.53 4.80
CA SER A 290 13.39 -8.20 4.10
C SER A 290 14.23 -7.15 4.85
N ARG A 291 13.59 -6.31 5.68
CA ARG A 291 14.20 -5.19 6.41
C ARG A 291 15.48 -5.54 7.21
N PRO A 292 15.60 -6.68 7.91
CA PRO A 292 16.83 -7.00 8.64
C PRO A 292 18.01 -7.36 7.73
N HIS A 293 17.77 -7.61 6.45
CA HIS A 293 18.76 -8.12 5.50
C HIS A 293 19.27 -7.06 4.53
N PHE A 294 18.54 -5.95 4.38
CA PHE A 294 18.82 -4.90 3.42
C PHE A 294 18.58 -3.53 4.06
N ALA A 295 19.45 -2.57 3.75
CA ALA A 295 19.24 -1.18 4.14
C ALA A 295 18.10 -0.56 3.33
N ARG A 296 17.95 -0.98 2.06
CA ARG A 296 16.92 -0.51 1.13
C ARG A 296 16.22 -1.69 0.48
N CYS A 297 14.90 -1.70 0.54
CA CYS A 297 14.04 -2.67 -0.12
C CYS A 297 13.03 -1.97 -1.00
N MET A 298 12.73 -2.55 -2.16
CA MET A 298 11.57 -2.14 -2.94
C MET A 298 10.92 -3.32 -3.65
N LEU A 299 9.65 -3.13 -3.97
CA LEU A 299 8.88 -4.00 -4.83
C LEU A 299 8.58 -3.26 -6.13
N LEU A 300 8.81 -3.95 -7.24
CA LEU A 300 8.44 -3.48 -8.57
C LEU A 300 7.37 -4.42 -9.12
N ALA A 301 6.27 -3.88 -9.66
CA ALA A 301 5.20 -4.65 -10.25
C ALA A 301 5.32 -4.66 -11.79
N ILE A 302 4.91 -5.75 -12.41
CA ILE A 302 4.76 -5.81 -13.86
C ILE A 302 3.35 -5.34 -14.23
N ARG A 303 3.26 -4.35 -15.12
CA ARG A 303 1.99 -3.83 -15.64
C ARG A 303 2.06 -3.72 -17.16
N GLY A 304 1.28 -4.52 -17.88
CA GLY A 304 1.34 -4.55 -19.35
C GLY A 304 2.74 -4.98 -19.80
N ASP A 305 3.42 -4.09 -20.53
CA ASP A 305 4.79 -4.27 -21.02
C ASP A 305 5.83 -3.42 -20.26
N THR A 306 5.48 -2.91 -19.08
CA THR A 306 6.40 -2.13 -18.24
C THR A 306 6.54 -2.72 -16.84
N ILE A 307 7.69 -2.46 -16.24
CA ILE A 307 7.97 -2.70 -14.82
C ILE A 307 7.87 -1.35 -14.13
N VAL A 308 7.00 -1.24 -13.13
CA VAL A 308 6.73 0.00 -12.40
C VAL A 308 7.06 -0.16 -10.93
N GLY A 309 7.58 0.88 -10.29
CA GLY A 309 7.82 0.83 -8.85
C GLY A 309 6.51 0.83 -8.06
N TRP A 310 6.45 0.00 -7.02
CA TRP A 310 5.23 -0.27 -6.28
C TRP A 310 5.32 0.14 -4.81
N ARG A 311 6.21 -0.47 -4.02
CA ARG A 311 6.40 -0.11 -2.61
C ARG A 311 7.88 -0.09 -2.29
N SER A 312 8.25 0.63 -1.24
CA SER A 312 9.60 0.66 -0.75
C SER A 312 9.65 0.87 0.75
N GLU A 313 10.75 0.42 1.34
CA GLU A 313 11.08 0.59 2.75
C GLU A 313 12.60 0.61 2.89
N GLY A 314 13.11 1.38 3.85
CA GLY A 314 14.54 1.46 4.14
C GLY A 314 15.09 2.88 4.13
N ASP A 315 16.40 2.97 4.32
CA ASP A 315 17.12 4.22 4.48
C ASP A 315 17.26 4.96 3.14
N ASP A 316 17.12 6.29 3.14
CA ASP A 316 17.26 7.15 1.96
C ASP A 316 16.34 6.83 0.76
N VAL A 317 15.34 5.95 0.94
CA VAL A 317 14.38 5.62 -0.13
C VAL A 317 13.17 6.54 -0.06
N GLU A 318 12.97 7.35 -1.10
CA GLU A 318 11.78 8.19 -1.23
C GLU A 318 10.64 7.42 -1.94
N PRO A 319 9.48 7.18 -1.30
CA PRO A 319 8.38 6.43 -1.91
C PRO A 319 7.87 7.03 -3.23
N ALA A 320 7.90 8.37 -3.34
CA ALA A 320 7.50 9.06 -4.56
C ALA A 320 8.47 8.79 -5.72
N ALA A 321 9.78 8.75 -5.45
CA ALA A 321 10.80 8.42 -6.44
C ALA A 321 10.66 6.97 -6.91
N VAL A 322 10.42 6.03 -6.00
CA VAL A 322 10.16 4.63 -6.36
C VAL A 322 8.91 4.50 -7.22
N ARG A 323 7.81 5.19 -6.87
CA ARG A 323 6.59 5.20 -7.69
C ARG A 323 6.76 5.80 -9.08
N ALA A 324 7.81 6.59 -9.31
CA ALA A 324 8.13 7.15 -10.62
C ALA A 324 8.94 6.20 -11.52
N ILE A 325 9.45 5.08 -10.99
CA ILE A 325 10.18 4.08 -11.79
C ILE A 325 9.26 3.51 -12.87
N SER A 326 9.74 3.52 -14.12
CA SER A 326 9.08 2.90 -15.26
C SER A 326 10.14 2.35 -16.22
N ILE A 327 10.21 1.02 -16.32
CA ILE A 327 11.20 0.30 -17.15
C ILE A 327 10.43 -0.57 -18.15
N PRO A 328 10.44 -0.21 -19.45
CA PRO A 328 9.87 -1.05 -20.51
C PRO A 328 10.58 -2.41 -20.60
N LYS A 329 9.83 -3.50 -20.76
CA LYS A 329 10.38 -4.87 -20.80
C LYS A 329 11.16 -5.16 -22.09
N ASP A 330 10.81 -4.48 -23.16
CA ASP A 330 11.49 -4.53 -24.46
C ASP A 330 12.88 -3.86 -24.44
N GLN A 331 13.18 -3.08 -23.40
CA GLN A 331 14.46 -2.40 -23.26
C GLN A 331 15.44 -3.19 -22.38
N PRO A 332 16.74 -3.24 -22.76
CA PRO A 332 17.76 -3.91 -21.96
C PRO A 332 17.86 -3.36 -20.53
N SER A 333 17.68 -4.26 -19.56
CA SER A 333 17.81 -3.98 -18.13
C SER A 333 18.23 -5.23 -17.37
N VAL A 334 18.54 -5.09 -16.07
CA VAL A 334 18.79 -6.24 -15.18
C VAL A 334 17.61 -7.21 -15.14
N PHE A 335 16.39 -6.74 -15.45
CA PHE A 335 15.19 -7.56 -15.45
C PHE A 335 15.05 -8.44 -16.70
N SER A 336 15.74 -8.15 -17.80
CA SER A 336 15.59 -8.90 -19.05
C SER A 336 15.93 -10.39 -18.87
N GLY A 337 17.04 -10.70 -18.20
CA GLY A 337 17.43 -12.09 -17.89
C GLY A 337 16.48 -12.78 -16.90
N LEU A 338 15.93 -12.02 -15.94
CA LEU A 338 14.95 -12.52 -14.97
C LEU A 338 13.63 -12.89 -15.65
N LEU A 339 13.16 -12.06 -16.57
CA LEU A 339 11.99 -12.32 -17.39
C LEU A 339 12.17 -13.55 -18.30
N GLN A 340 13.40 -13.82 -18.72
CA GLN A 340 13.77 -14.99 -19.54
C GLN A 340 14.00 -16.29 -18.73
N GLY A 341 13.79 -16.26 -17.41
CA GLY A 341 13.82 -17.47 -16.57
C GLY A 341 14.97 -17.55 -15.57
N THR A 342 15.84 -16.53 -15.49
CA THR A 342 16.86 -16.46 -14.44
C THR A 342 16.19 -16.44 -13.07
N ALA A 343 16.62 -17.33 -12.16
CA ALA A 343 15.95 -17.53 -10.88
C ALA A 343 16.03 -16.32 -9.93
N PHE A 344 17.16 -15.61 -9.94
CA PHE A 344 17.40 -14.40 -9.16
C PHE A 344 18.65 -13.69 -9.69
N TRP A 345 18.80 -12.40 -9.36
CA TRP A 345 20.03 -11.65 -9.57
C TRP A 345 20.70 -11.42 -8.22
N LEU A 346 22.00 -11.71 -8.10
CA LEU A 346 22.79 -11.39 -6.92
C LEU A 346 24.14 -10.84 -7.36
N GLY A 347 24.35 -9.53 -7.17
CA GLY A 347 25.57 -8.86 -7.61
C GLY A 347 25.37 -7.36 -7.89
N PRO A 348 26.39 -6.67 -8.43
CA PRO A 348 26.28 -5.26 -8.79
C PRO A 348 25.22 -5.06 -9.87
N LEU A 349 24.58 -3.90 -9.91
CA LEU A 349 23.71 -3.54 -11.03
C LEU A 349 24.54 -3.36 -12.31
N PRO A 350 24.23 -4.05 -13.42
CA PRO A 350 24.92 -3.83 -14.68
C PRO A 350 24.81 -2.37 -15.14
N PRO A 351 25.84 -1.79 -15.80
CA PRO A 351 25.81 -0.41 -16.29
C PRO A 351 24.96 -0.27 -17.55
N MET A 352 23.65 -0.46 -17.41
CA MET A 352 22.65 -0.31 -18.47
C MET A 352 21.82 0.94 -18.22
N THR A 353 21.38 1.62 -19.27
CA THR A 353 20.59 2.87 -19.17
C THR A 353 19.40 2.73 -18.24
N ARG A 354 18.62 1.64 -18.35
CA ARG A 354 17.44 1.43 -17.50
C ARG A 354 17.76 1.07 -16.05
N ASN A 355 18.95 0.59 -15.77
CA ASN A 355 19.38 0.38 -14.39
C ASN A 355 19.76 1.71 -13.73
N GLN A 356 20.10 2.76 -14.50
CA GLN A 356 20.32 4.10 -13.95
C GLN A 356 19.02 4.70 -13.41
N ASP A 357 17.89 4.46 -14.06
CA ASP A 357 16.56 4.87 -13.57
C ASP A 357 16.29 4.27 -12.17
N LEU A 358 16.65 3.00 -11.96
CA LEU A 358 16.57 2.33 -10.67
C LEU A 358 17.52 2.94 -9.62
N ILE A 359 18.77 3.21 -10.00
CA ILE A 359 19.77 3.82 -9.11
C ILE A 359 19.34 5.23 -8.69
N MET A 360 18.82 6.04 -9.61
CA MET A 360 18.32 7.38 -9.28
C MET A 360 17.14 7.33 -8.31
N ALA A 361 16.22 6.38 -8.50
CA ALA A 361 15.06 6.22 -7.63
C ALA A 361 15.39 5.64 -6.24
N LEU A 362 16.47 4.87 -6.13
CA LEU A 362 17.00 4.37 -4.85
C LEU A 362 17.53 5.48 -3.95
N GLY A 363 17.88 6.64 -4.53
CA GLY A 363 18.58 7.70 -3.81
C GLY A 363 19.97 7.28 -3.35
N GLY A 364 20.63 8.15 -2.59
CA GLY A 364 21.91 7.83 -1.93
C GLY A 364 23.03 7.37 -2.86
N PRO A 365 24.05 6.66 -2.33
CA PRO A 365 25.12 6.08 -3.13
C PRO A 365 24.64 4.88 -3.96
N PRO A 366 25.26 4.62 -5.13
CA PRO A 366 24.94 3.46 -5.94
C PRO A 366 25.32 2.16 -5.21
N PRO A 367 24.47 1.12 -5.26
CA PRO A 367 24.72 -0.14 -4.56
C PRO A 367 25.88 -0.92 -5.18
N VAL A 368 26.80 -1.37 -4.33
CA VAL A 368 27.91 -2.26 -4.72
C VAL A 368 27.40 -3.67 -5.05
N GLY A 369 26.29 -4.08 -4.45
CA GLY A 369 25.61 -5.34 -4.75
C GLY A 369 24.14 -5.29 -4.34
N CYS A 370 23.30 -6.00 -5.06
CA CYS A 370 21.87 -6.10 -4.80
C CYS A 370 21.37 -7.54 -5.01
N LEU A 371 20.22 -7.84 -4.41
CA LEU A 371 19.42 -9.03 -4.69
C LEU A 371 18.16 -8.61 -5.45
N ILE A 372 17.83 -9.32 -6.52
CA ILE A 372 16.54 -9.21 -7.20
C ILE A 372 15.90 -10.60 -7.32
N LEU A 373 14.72 -10.76 -6.74
CA LEU A 373 13.94 -11.99 -6.73
C LEU A 373 12.64 -11.80 -7.53
N PRO A 374 12.41 -12.59 -8.59
CA PRO A 374 11.12 -12.62 -9.27
C PRO A 374 10.04 -13.21 -8.35
N ILE A 375 8.94 -12.48 -8.22
CA ILE A 375 7.72 -12.92 -7.56
C ILE A 375 6.82 -13.52 -8.63
N LYS A 376 6.53 -14.82 -8.50
CA LYS A 376 5.70 -15.56 -9.44
C LYS A 376 4.33 -15.81 -8.85
N VAL A 377 3.32 -15.81 -9.72
CA VAL A 377 1.95 -16.26 -9.43
C VAL A 377 1.58 -17.28 -10.48
N ARG A 378 1.34 -18.53 -10.06
CA ARG A 378 1.10 -19.65 -10.99
C ARG A 378 2.17 -19.76 -12.09
N GLY A 379 3.42 -19.60 -11.70
CA GLY A 379 4.59 -19.67 -12.59
C GLY A 379 4.88 -18.41 -13.42
N LYS A 380 3.96 -17.45 -13.51
CA LYS A 380 4.15 -16.20 -14.26
C LYS A 380 4.72 -15.12 -13.35
N ILE A 381 5.75 -14.39 -13.80
CA ILE A 381 6.35 -13.32 -13.00
C ILE A 381 5.38 -12.13 -12.99
N VAL A 382 5.02 -11.66 -11.79
CA VAL A 382 4.09 -10.53 -11.59
C VAL A 382 4.77 -9.32 -10.97
N ALA A 383 5.87 -9.53 -10.25
CA ALA A 383 6.60 -8.50 -9.55
C ALA A 383 8.05 -8.94 -9.29
N PHE A 384 8.86 -8.02 -8.79
CA PHE A 384 10.23 -8.26 -8.35
C PHE A 384 10.42 -7.67 -6.96
N LEU A 385 11.05 -8.43 -6.07
CA LEU A 385 11.61 -7.94 -4.82
C LEU A 385 13.06 -7.55 -5.06
N TYR A 386 13.38 -6.30 -4.75
CA TYR A 386 14.73 -5.74 -4.81
C TYR A 386 15.21 -5.43 -3.39
N GLY A 387 16.47 -5.75 -3.09
CA GLY A 387 17.12 -5.39 -1.82
C GLY A 387 18.60 -5.08 -1.99
N ASP A 388 19.08 -4.03 -1.33
CA ASP A 388 20.50 -3.67 -1.25
C ASP A 388 20.91 -3.11 0.12
N THR A 389 22.20 -2.87 0.30
CA THR A 389 22.81 -2.33 1.53
C THR A 389 23.22 -0.86 1.41
N GLY A 390 22.83 -0.16 0.34
CA GLY A 390 23.21 1.23 0.06
C GLY A 390 24.61 1.35 -0.51
N GLY A 391 25.61 1.12 0.33
CA GLY A 391 27.04 1.27 0.00
C GLY A 391 27.89 0.02 0.32
N PRO A 392 27.83 -0.54 1.54
CA PRO A 392 28.59 -1.74 1.88
C PRO A 392 28.28 -2.92 0.94
N PRO A 393 29.23 -3.83 0.70
CA PRO A 393 28.95 -5.07 -0.01
C PRO A 393 27.83 -5.86 0.67
N LEU A 394 26.99 -6.48 -0.15
CA LEU A 394 25.91 -7.31 0.37
C LEU A 394 26.49 -8.54 1.07
N GLY A 395 26.13 -8.72 2.34
CA GLY A 395 26.55 -9.89 3.13
C GLY A 395 25.85 -11.18 2.69
N SER A 396 26.02 -12.25 3.48
CA SER A 396 25.34 -13.53 3.21
C SER A 396 23.83 -13.37 3.38
N VAL A 397 23.08 -13.46 2.28
CA VAL A 397 21.61 -13.47 2.31
C VAL A 397 21.11 -14.90 2.57
N PRO A 398 20.17 -15.13 3.51
CA PRO A 398 19.60 -16.45 3.77
C PRO A 398 18.65 -16.87 2.65
N MET A 399 19.23 -17.32 1.52
CA MET A 399 18.48 -17.59 0.29
C MET A 399 17.40 -18.68 0.47
N ALA A 400 17.60 -19.63 1.39
CA ALA A 400 16.60 -20.64 1.72
C ALA A 400 15.31 -20.01 2.26
N ASP A 401 15.43 -19.02 3.15
CA ASP A 401 14.26 -18.37 3.74
C ASP A 401 13.54 -17.48 2.74
N PHE A 402 14.28 -16.75 1.90
CA PHE A 402 13.69 -15.98 0.80
C PHE A 402 12.96 -16.86 -0.21
N LYS A 403 13.52 -18.03 -0.58
CA LYS A 403 12.82 -18.99 -1.44
C LYS A 403 11.52 -19.50 -0.82
N ARG A 404 11.54 -19.83 0.49
CA ARG A 404 10.33 -20.24 1.23
C ARG A 404 9.30 -19.10 1.31
N LEU A 405 9.75 -17.87 1.49
CA LEU A 405 8.89 -16.69 1.46
C LEU A 405 8.25 -16.52 0.08
N MET A 406 9.02 -16.57 -1.02
CA MET A 406 8.49 -16.43 -2.38
C MET A 406 7.43 -17.49 -2.70
N ALA A 407 7.62 -18.73 -2.25
CA ALA A 407 6.61 -19.79 -2.41
C ALA A 407 5.31 -19.49 -1.64
N LYS A 408 5.40 -18.93 -0.42
CA LYS A 408 4.22 -18.50 0.35
C LYS A 408 3.54 -17.29 -0.29
N THR A 409 4.32 -16.37 -0.84
CA THR A 409 3.84 -15.18 -1.55
C THR A 409 3.04 -15.55 -2.80
N ASP A 410 3.49 -16.54 -3.59
CA ASP A 410 2.72 -17.07 -4.72
C ASP A 410 1.32 -17.49 -4.27
N ILE A 411 1.23 -18.33 -3.23
CA ILE A 411 -0.05 -18.78 -2.66
C ILE A 411 -0.90 -17.59 -2.17
N ALA A 412 -0.29 -16.64 -1.47
CA ALA A 412 -0.98 -15.46 -0.95
C ALA A 412 -1.61 -14.61 -2.08
N PHE A 413 -0.88 -14.40 -3.18
CA PHE A 413 -1.41 -13.72 -4.36
C PHE A 413 -2.57 -14.50 -4.99
N GLN A 414 -2.46 -15.83 -5.09
CA GLN A 414 -3.54 -16.66 -5.62
C GLN A 414 -4.80 -16.55 -4.76
N VAL A 415 -4.67 -16.62 -3.43
CA VAL A 415 -5.79 -16.45 -2.49
C VAL A 415 -6.40 -15.04 -2.63
N TYR A 416 -5.57 -14.00 -2.69
CA TYR A 416 -6.02 -12.63 -2.91
C TYR A 416 -6.84 -12.49 -4.20
N LEU A 417 -6.35 -13.03 -5.32
CA LEU A 417 -7.07 -12.99 -6.61
C LEU A 417 -8.40 -13.74 -6.54
N LEU A 418 -8.44 -14.88 -5.85
CA LEU A 418 -9.68 -15.64 -5.65
C LEU A 418 -10.70 -14.86 -4.79
N LYS A 419 -10.26 -14.19 -3.72
CA LYS A 419 -11.12 -13.29 -2.93
C LYS A 419 -11.71 -12.18 -3.80
N GLY A 420 -10.91 -11.62 -4.71
CA GLY A 420 -11.37 -10.63 -5.70
C GLY A 420 -12.50 -11.18 -6.57
N LYS A 421 -12.31 -12.36 -7.18
CA LYS A 421 -13.35 -13.00 -8.02
C LYS A 421 -14.64 -13.30 -7.26
N ILE A 422 -14.55 -13.72 -5.99
CA ILE A 422 -15.74 -14.00 -5.15
C ILE A 422 -16.55 -12.73 -4.87
N ARG A 423 -15.90 -11.55 -4.79
CA ARG A 423 -16.58 -10.28 -4.49
C ARG A 423 -17.36 -9.72 -5.69
N VAL A 424 -17.01 -10.12 -6.91
CA VAL A 424 -17.68 -9.67 -8.12
C VAL A 424 -18.95 -10.52 -8.31
N ILE A 425 -20.11 -9.86 -8.28
CA ILE A 425 -21.45 -10.47 -8.48
C ILE A 425 -21.80 -10.53 -9.97
#